data_AF-A0A944N9W8-F1
#
_entry.id   AF-A0A944N9W8-F1
#
_cell.length_a   1.000
_cell.length_b   1.000
_cell.length_c   1.000
_cell.angle_alpha   90.00
_cell.angle_beta   90.00
_cell.angle_gamma   90.00
#
_symmetry.space_group_name_H-M   'P 1'
#
loop_
_entity.id
_entity.type
_entity.pdbx_description
1 polymer ?
#
loop_
_entity_poly.entity_id
_entity_poly.type
_entity_poly.pdbx_seq_one_letter_code
_entity_poly.pdbx_strand_id
1 'polypeptide(L)'
;MNSLTKLNIYAEWTEDEVKQKIFVGTLEVINDEYVIQYTQEWIGHPLSIDIGEDIPLTLTPVKSHILWKDISNRIPPKSYSTYNNYCEAWGVVTGEQNILLLLATVGHRIRGNCFVLYGPDELYVDD
;
A
#
# COMPACT_ATOMS: atom_id res chain seq x y z
N MET A 1 2.50 -20.86 4.26
CA MET A 1 2.15 -19.61 3.56
C MET A 1 3.26 -18.62 3.84
N ASN A 2 3.93 -18.12 2.81
CA ASN A 2 4.95 -17.08 2.98
C ASN A 2 4.25 -15.82 3.50
N SER A 3 4.65 -15.34 4.67
CA SER A 3 4.18 -14.07 5.19
C SER A 3 4.76 -12.96 4.33
N LEU A 4 3.91 -12.17 3.68
CA LEU A 4 4.31 -10.94 3.03
C LEU A 4 4.90 -9.99 4.08
N THR A 5 6.15 -9.57 3.89
CA THR A 5 6.87 -8.67 4.81
C THR A 5 7.18 -7.31 4.19
N LYS A 6 6.88 -7.14 2.89
CA LYS A 6 7.16 -5.94 2.12
C LYS A 6 6.07 -5.69 1.08
N LEU A 7 5.78 -4.42 0.85
CA LEU A 7 4.95 -3.89 -0.23
C LEU A 7 5.72 -2.81 -0.97
N ASN A 8 5.53 -2.77 -2.28
CA ASN A 8 5.94 -1.66 -3.13
C ASN A 8 4.82 -0.62 -3.20
N ILE A 9 5.18 0.65 -3.10
CA ILE A 9 4.25 1.78 -3.20
C ILE A 9 4.49 2.44 -4.54
N TYR A 10 3.43 2.67 -5.30
CA TYR A 10 3.47 3.40 -6.55
C TYR A 10 2.50 4.57 -6.53
N ALA A 11 2.84 5.65 -7.21
CA ALA A 11 1.89 6.69 -7.56
C ALA A 11 1.38 6.42 -8.98
N GLU A 12 0.06 6.36 -9.14
CA GLU A 12 -0.63 6.08 -10.38
C GLU A 12 -1.57 7.24 -10.74
N TRP A 13 -1.54 7.66 -11.99
CA TRP A 13 -2.47 8.63 -12.56
C TRP A 13 -2.69 8.33 -14.04
N THR A 14 -3.69 8.99 -14.64
CA THR A 14 -3.94 8.91 -16.08
C THR A 14 -3.70 10.27 -16.70
N GLU A 15 -2.89 10.31 -17.75
CA GLU A 15 -2.58 11.51 -18.53
C GLU A 15 -2.74 11.14 -20.02
N ASP A 16 -3.55 11.91 -20.75
CA ASP A 16 -3.88 11.64 -22.17
C ASP A 16 -4.28 10.18 -22.45
N GLU A 17 -5.16 9.62 -21.62
CA GLU A 17 -5.63 8.22 -21.67
C GLU A 17 -4.55 7.15 -21.38
N VAL A 18 -3.31 7.55 -21.07
CA VAL A 18 -2.22 6.66 -20.71
C VAL A 18 -2.07 6.59 -19.20
N LYS A 19 -2.09 5.37 -18.65
CA LYS A 19 -1.78 5.14 -17.23
C LYS A 19 -0.29 5.36 -17.01
N GLN A 20 0.02 6.31 -16.14
CA GLN A 20 1.35 6.56 -15.61
C GLN A 20 1.50 5.86 -14.27
N LYS A 21 2.70 5.35 -14.00
CA LYS A 21 3.05 4.67 -12.76
C LYS A 21 4.50 4.98 -12.42
N ILE A 22 4.75 5.47 -11.22
CA ILE A 22 6.10 5.72 -10.71
C ILE A 22 6.29 5.06 -9.35
N PHE A 23 7.48 4.48 -9.14
CA PHE A 23 7.81 3.81 -7.90
C PHE A 23 8.15 4.83 -6.81
N VAL A 24 7.31 4.86 -5.78
CA VAL A 24 7.35 5.85 -4.70
C VAL A 24 8.27 5.39 -3.57
N GLY A 25 8.24 4.10 -3.25
CA GLY A 25 8.90 3.59 -2.06
C GLY A 25 8.38 2.24 -1.62
N THR A 26 8.67 1.87 -0.39
CA THR A 26 8.27 0.58 0.18
C THR A 26 7.58 0.75 1.52
N LEU A 27 6.70 -0.19 1.85
CA LEU A 27 6.15 -0.41 3.20
C LEU A 27 6.59 -1.79 3.65
N GLU A 28 7.35 -1.87 4.74
CA GLU A 28 7.95 -3.10 5.24
C GLU A 28 7.60 -3.32 6.72
N VAL A 29 7.62 -4.57 7.16
CA VAL A 29 7.59 -4.92 8.59
C VAL A 29 8.98 -5.38 9.00
N ILE A 30 9.67 -4.58 9.83
CA ILE A 30 11.03 -4.84 10.29
C ILE A 30 11.04 -4.72 11.80
N ASN A 31 11.46 -5.78 12.52
CA ASN A 31 11.50 -5.81 13.99
C ASN A 31 10.18 -5.37 14.66
N ASP A 32 9.05 -5.86 14.16
CA ASP A 32 7.70 -5.50 14.63
C ASP A 32 7.33 -4.00 14.49
N GLU A 33 8.05 -3.27 13.62
CA GLU A 33 7.70 -1.91 13.20
C GLU A 33 7.31 -1.89 11.72
N TYR A 34 6.32 -1.06 11.40
CA TYR A 34 6.06 -0.64 10.03
C TYR A 34 7.06 0.42 9.62
N VAL A 35 7.70 0.23 8.49
CA VAL A 35 8.73 1.13 7.96
C VAL A 35 8.33 1.54 6.55
N ILE A 36 8.16 2.85 6.33
CA ILE A 36 8.00 3.44 5.00
C ILE A 36 9.30 4.11 4.59
N GLN A 37 9.77 3.77 3.40
CA GLN A 37 10.95 4.38 2.80
C GLN A 37 10.59 4.89 1.41
N TYR A 38 10.69 6.21 1.22
CA TYR A 38 10.59 6.82 -0.10
C TYR A 38 11.86 6.60 -0.90
N THR A 39 11.72 6.51 -2.23
CA THR A 39 12.86 6.56 -3.14
C THR A 39 13.37 7.99 -3.29
N GLN A 40 14.67 8.12 -3.57
CA GLN A 40 15.24 9.43 -3.92
C GLN A 40 14.63 9.98 -5.21
N GLU A 41 14.27 9.10 -6.14
CA GLU A 41 13.59 9.45 -7.38
C GLU A 41 12.24 10.12 -7.12
N TRP A 42 11.40 9.53 -6.26
CA TRP A 42 10.11 10.14 -5.91
C TRP A 42 10.28 11.47 -5.20
N ILE A 43 11.19 11.58 -4.24
CA ILE A 43 11.41 12.85 -3.51
C ILE A 43 11.87 13.98 -4.46
N GLY A 44 12.65 13.65 -5.48
CA GLY A 44 13.08 14.61 -6.50
C GLY A 44 12.05 14.87 -7.60
N HIS A 45 10.94 14.13 -7.63
CA HIS A 45 9.98 14.18 -8.72
C HIS A 45 9.11 15.46 -8.66
N PRO A 46 8.80 16.11 -9.79
CA PRO A 46 7.99 17.35 -9.80
C PRO A 46 6.57 17.19 -9.25
N LEU A 47 6.00 15.99 -9.33
CA LEU A 47 4.67 15.65 -8.83
C LEU A 47 4.69 15.01 -7.43
N SER A 48 5.84 15.08 -6.74
CA SER A 48 6.00 14.42 -5.46
C SER A 48 5.11 15.01 -4.38
N ILE A 49 4.42 14.12 -3.68
CA ILE A 49 3.59 14.44 -2.51
C ILE A 49 3.85 13.40 -1.42
N ASP A 50 3.55 13.77 -0.17
CA ASP A 50 3.51 12.84 0.94
C ASP A 50 2.36 11.81 0.79
N ILE A 51 2.60 10.60 1.27
CA ILE A 51 1.59 9.52 1.31
C ILE A 51 0.44 9.87 2.26
N GLY A 52 0.75 10.58 3.35
CA GLY A 52 -0.21 11.01 4.35
C GLY A 52 0.42 12.03 5.32
N GLU A 53 -0.43 12.65 6.13
CA GLU A 53 -0.02 13.72 7.06
C GLU A 53 1.07 13.24 8.04
N ASP A 54 0.92 12.00 8.51
CA ASP A 54 1.87 11.35 9.43
C ASP A 54 3.04 10.63 8.71
N ILE A 55 3.12 10.74 7.38
CA ILE A 55 4.10 10.06 6.52
C ILE A 55 4.76 11.10 5.60
N PRO A 56 5.51 12.06 6.15
CA PRO A 56 6.05 13.19 5.40
C PRO A 56 7.02 12.71 4.31
N LEU A 57 7.09 13.44 3.20
CA LEU A 57 8.04 13.17 2.12
C LEU A 57 9.48 13.43 2.59
N THR A 58 10.22 12.37 2.93
CA THR A 58 11.59 12.46 3.46
C THR A 58 12.45 11.28 3.02
N LEU A 59 13.77 11.51 2.94
CA LEU A 59 14.76 10.44 2.68
C LEU A 59 14.95 9.52 3.89
N THR A 60 14.60 9.99 5.09
CA THR A 60 14.70 9.17 6.31
C THR A 60 13.52 8.22 6.40
N PRO A 61 13.71 6.92 6.70
CA PRO A 61 12.59 6.01 6.86
C PRO A 61 11.66 6.46 7.97
N VAL A 62 10.36 6.50 7.68
CA VAL A 62 9.31 6.79 8.65
C VAL A 62 8.90 5.47 9.31
N LYS A 63 8.92 5.42 10.64
CA LYS A 63 8.69 4.19 11.42
C LYS A 63 7.54 4.34 12.37
N SER A 64 6.83 3.24 12.61
CA SER A 64 5.77 3.19 13.61
C SER A 64 5.47 1.76 14.05
N HIS A 65 5.16 1.56 15.32
CA HIS A 65 4.67 0.27 15.84
C HIS A 65 3.21 -0.03 15.44
N ILE A 66 2.49 0.98 14.95
CA ILE A 66 1.11 0.85 14.46
C ILE A 66 1.02 1.40 13.03
N LEU A 67 0.17 0.83 12.19
CA LEU A 67 -0.07 1.40 10.87
C LEU A 67 -0.65 2.81 10.99
N TRP A 68 -0.15 3.71 10.15
CA TRP A 68 -0.69 5.04 10.00
C TRP A 68 -2.16 5.02 9.57
N LYS A 69 -2.93 5.96 10.08
CA LYS A 69 -4.39 6.02 9.87
C LYS A 69 -4.78 6.07 8.40
N ASP A 70 -4.02 6.79 7.56
CA ASP A 70 -4.26 6.90 6.13
C ASP A 70 -4.15 5.57 5.37
N ILE A 71 -3.36 4.63 5.92
CA ILE A 71 -3.14 3.29 5.39
C ILE A 71 -4.10 2.29 6.05
N SER A 72 -4.22 2.30 7.39
CA SER A 72 -5.05 1.34 8.11
C SER A 72 -6.53 1.43 7.74
N ASN A 73 -7.03 2.64 7.49
CA ASN A 73 -8.43 2.86 7.12
C ASN A 73 -8.79 2.30 5.73
N ARG A 74 -7.82 1.81 4.96
CA ARG A 74 -8.05 1.19 3.66
C ARG A 74 -8.53 -0.25 3.77
N ILE A 75 -8.33 -0.89 4.92
CA ILE A 75 -8.88 -2.21 5.18
C ILE A 75 -10.25 -2.01 5.84
N PRO A 76 -11.35 -2.44 5.20
CA PRO A 76 -12.67 -2.38 5.82
C PRO A 76 -12.71 -3.20 7.12
N PRO A 77 -13.49 -2.80 8.13
CA PRO A 77 -13.68 -3.62 9.32
C PRO A 77 -14.20 -5.02 8.96
N LYS A 78 -13.62 -6.07 9.57
CA LYS A 78 -13.99 -7.47 9.31
C LYS A 78 -15.46 -7.79 9.61
N SER A 79 -16.12 -6.97 10.42
CA SER A 79 -17.55 -7.09 10.72
C SER A 79 -18.46 -6.65 9.58
N TYR A 80 -17.94 -5.97 8.55
CA TYR A 80 -18.73 -5.43 7.46
C TYR A 80 -18.87 -6.48 6.35
N SER A 81 -20.08 -6.59 5.79
CA SER A 81 -20.33 -7.50 4.66
C SER A 81 -19.45 -7.19 3.44
N THR A 82 -19.07 -5.93 3.25
CA THR A 82 -18.16 -5.49 2.19
C THR A 82 -16.78 -6.13 2.32
N TYR A 83 -16.27 -6.35 3.53
CA TYR A 83 -14.98 -7.01 3.74
C TYR A 83 -14.99 -8.43 3.17
N ASN A 84 -16.06 -9.19 3.40
CA ASN A 84 -16.19 -10.55 2.86
C ASN A 84 -16.22 -10.55 1.33
N ASN A 85 -16.98 -9.62 0.73
CA ASN A 85 -17.05 -9.50 -0.73
C ASN A 85 -15.68 -9.13 -1.34
N TYR A 86 -14.92 -8.23 -0.70
CA TYR A 86 -13.57 -7.91 -1.14
C TYR A 86 -12.63 -9.10 -0.98
N CYS A 87 -12.69 -9.81 0.14
CA CYS A 87 -11.87 -11.02 0.34
C CYS A 87 -12.14 -12.06 -0.75
N GLU A 88 -13.41 -12.31 -1.08
CA GLU A 88 -13.80 -13.24 -2.15
C GLU A 88 -13.29 -12.79 -3.52
N ALA A 89 -13.48 -11.51 -3.87
CA ALA A 89 -13.04 -10.95 -5.15
C ALA A 89 -11.52 -11.04 -5.36
N TRP A 90 -10.74 -10.98 -4.27
CA TRP A 90 -9.28 -11.03 -4.30
C TRP A 90 -8.70 -12.42 -3.95
N GLY A 91 -9.55 -13.44 -3.73
CA GLY A 91 -9.12 -14.79 -3.36
C GLY A 91 -8.48 -14.89 -1.96
N VAL A 92 -8.75 -13.94 -1.07
CA VAL A 92 -8.22 -13.86 0.30
C VAL A 92 -9.19 -14.53 1.28
N VAL A 93 -8.66 -15.21 2.28
CA VAL A 93 -9.49 -15.78 3.36
C VAL A 93 -9.98 -14.68 4.29
N THR A 94 -11.26 -14.69 4.66
CA THR A 94 -11.84 -13.67 5.55
C THR A 94 -11.16 -13.60 6.93
N GLY A 95 -10.57 -14.71 7.37
CA GLY A 95 -9.78 -14.81 8.60
C GLY A 95 -8.34 -14.29 8.52
N GLU A 96 -7.90 -13.74 7.39
CA GLU A 96 -6.50 -13.33 7.17
C GLU A 96 -6.01 -12.34 8.25
N GLN A 97 -4.80 -12.57 8.76
CA GLN A 97 -4.16 -11.75 9.80
C GLN A 97 -2.91 -11.04 9.28
N ASN A 98 -2.37 -11.45 8.12
CA ASN A 98 -1.30 -10.76 7.45
C ASN A 98 -1.82 -9.43 6.90
N ILE A 99 -1.54 -8.38 7.65
CA ILE A 99 -1.94 -7.02 7.36
C ILE A 99 -1.37 -6.50 6.03
N LEU A 100 -0.17 -6.92 5.63
CA LEU A 100 0.43 -6.53 4.36
C LEU A 100 -0.29 -7.21 3.19
N LEU A 101 -0.72 -8.47 3.35
CA LEU A 101 -1.55 -9.12 2.34
C LEU A 101 -2.90 -8.43 2.20
N LEU A 102 -3.53 -8.05 3.32
CA LEU A 102 -4.78 -7.28 3.29
C LEU A 102 -4.59 -5.92 2.62
N LEU A 103 -3.47 -5.25 2.88
CA LEU A 103 -3.13 -4.00 2.22
C LEU A 103 -2.83 -4.18 0.72
N ALA A 104 -2.19 -5.26 0.29
CA ALA A 104 -1.94 -5.53 -1.14
C ALA A 104 -3.20 -5.88 -1.94
N THR A 105 -4.31 -6.21 -1.24
CA THR A 105 -5.53 -6.73 -1.85
C THR A 105 -6.70 -5.79 -1.58
N VAL A 106 -7.40 -6.00 -0.47
CA VAL A 106 -8.61 -5.25 -0.10
C VAL A 106 -8.33 -3.77 0.19
N GLY A 107 -7.10 -3.44 0.62
CA GLY A 107 -6.67 -2.10 1.00
C GLY A 107 -5.66 -1.43 0.05
N HIS A 108 -5.54 -1.89 -1.20
CA HIS A 108 -4.43 -1.52 -2.09
C HIS A 108 -4.35 -0.04 -2.48
N ARG A 109 -5.41 0.77 -2.30
CA ARG A 109 -5.41 2.20 -2.65
C ARG A 109 -5.45 3.10 -1.42
N ILE A 110 -4.55 4.09 -1.37
CA ILE A 110 -4.45 5.07 -0.27
C ILE A 110 -5.02 6.43 -0.70
N ARG A 111 -4.32 7.55 -0.44
CA ARG A 111 -4.77 8.94 -0.59
C ARG A 111 -5.34 9.21 -1.98
N GLY A 112 -6.62 9.58 -2.05
CA GLY A 112 -7.29 10.00 -3.29
C GLY A 112 -7.22 8.99 -4.45
N ASN A 113 -6.90 7.71 -4.18
CA ASN A 113 -6.60 6.67 -5.18
C ASN A 113 -5.28 6.85 -5.96
N CYS A 114 -4.44 7.82 -5.61
CA CYS A 114 -3.16 8.08 -6.29
C CYS A 114 -2.09 7.07 -5.89
N PHE A 115 -1.99 6.70 -4.61
CA PHE A 115 -1.00 5.71 -4.16
C PHE A 115 -1.59 4.31 -4.14
N VAL A 116 -0.83 3.36 -4.70
CA VAL A 116 -1.20 1.95 -4.81
C VAL A 116 -0.12 1.04 -4.22
N LEU A 117 -0.54 0.07 -3.41
CA LEU A 117 0.29 -0.91 -2.73
C LEU A 117 0.28 -2.24 -3.50
N TYR A 118 1.46 -2.73 -3.84
CA TYR A 118 1.66 -4.00 -4.54
C TYR A 118 2.57 -4.93 -3.74
N GLY A 119 2.41 -6.24 -3.95
CA GLY A 119 3.40 -7.22 -3.50
C GLY A 119 4.81 -6.95 -4.07
N PRO A 120 5.85 -7.54 -3.46
CA PRO A 120 7.25 -7.37 -3.90
C PRO A 120 7.52 -8.02 -5.26
N ASP A 121 6.72 -9.02 -5.62
CA ASP A 121 6.53 -9.52 -6.97
C ASP A 121 5.09 -9.15 -7.38
N GLU A 122 4.84 -8.78 -8.64
CA GLU A 122 3.51 -8.54 -9.18
C GLU A 122 2.63 -9.80 -9.00
N LEU A 123 2.04 -9.95 -7.83
CA LEU A 123 1.16 -11.05 -7.47
C LEU A 123 -0.24 -10.82 -8.05
N TYR A 124 -0.34 -10.39 -9.31
CA TYR A 124 -1.56 -10.50 -10.10
C TYR A 124 -1.17 -10.72 -11.56
N VAL A 125 -1.29 -11.98 -11.97
CA VAL A 125 -1.37 -12.39 -13.38
C VAL A 125 -2.65 -11.76 -13.94
N ASP A 126 -2.54 -11.13 -15.11
CA ASP A 126 -3.66 -10.61 -15.90
C ASP A 126 -4.82 -11.61 -15.99
N ASP A 127 -6.06 -11.08 -16.02
CA ASP A 127 -7.31 -11.82 -16.31
C ASP A 127 -7.22 -12.70 -17.58
#